data_AF-A0A524GPS6-F1
#
_entry.id   AF-A0A524GPS6-F1
#
_cell.length_a   1.000
_cell.length_b   1.000
_cell.length_c   1.000
_cell.angle_alpha   90.00
_cell.angle_beta   90.00
_cell.angle_gamma   90.00
#
_symmetry.space_group_name_H-M   'P 1'
#
loop_
_entity.id
_entity.type
_entity.pdbx_description
1 polymer ?
#
loop_
_entity_poly.entity_id
_entity_poly.type
_entity_poly.pdbx_seq_one_letter_code
_entity_poly.pdbx_strand_id
1 'polypeptide(L)'
;MIATTADGMIPFFAELPTLDLHGLTDREIARVPIAPSTPRRMGHDHLLNDRNVMRERSVEVLFPWPSLWAFPRALALPDSPGEATASIRLDDERFFEVIFLNPDRDFVQALRNRDEITFRDLSQAYPPEEMVEFASMVSTHDIVDRIDLESQDSETAHDFEEVFDPDAPYGHNFHDKVLAYLSGDHVKVLRDVGRKIFHQAAWKATGISAEHDLIVVVRHDHTVSSRYRLEVNGQESPYEIEFPRLPEAWGELRFVVPHELLRDGENHFRITRDRTLEGEAEIFHIWFLQEKPNAAASGVSEASGRRVGSAIMPAT
;
A
#
# COMPACT_ATOMS: atom_id res chain seq x y z
N MET A 1 12.16 -16.41 -28.58
CA MET A 1 12.27 -15.09 -27.93
C MET A 1 11.99 -13.95 -28.89
N ILE A 2 10.75 -13.47 -28.82
CA ILE A 2 10.32 -12.18 -29.38
C ILE A 2 10.13 -11.23 -28.19
N ALA A 3 10.80 -10.08 -28.23
CA ALA A 3 10.70 -9.03 -27.22
C ALA A 3 9.75 -7.93 -27.72
N THR A 4 9.06 -7.21 -26.83
CA THR A 4 8.26 -6.05 -27.21
C THR A 4 8.45 -4.88 -26.25
N THR A 5 8.55 -3.65 -26.77
CA THR A 5 8.69 -2.42 -25.99
C THR A 5 7.41 -1.61 -26.06
N ALA A 6 6.93 -1.07 -24.94
CA ALA A 6 5.95 -0.01 -24.94
C ALA A 6 6.54 1.29 -25.52
N ASP A 7 5.73 2.03 -26.28
CA ASP A 7 6.01 3.37 -26.80
C ASP A 7 7.18 3.60 -27.77
N GLY A 8 7.40 2.74 -28.77
CA GLY A 8 8.19 3.13 -29.94
C GLY A 8 9.71 3.13 -29.75
N MET A 9 10.22 2.76 -28.58
CA MET A 9 11.65 2.74 -28.30
C MET A 9 12.27 1.36 -28.56
N ILE A 10 12.58 1.07 -29.82
CA ILE A 10 13.43 -0.06 -30.18
C ILE A 10 14.86 0.25 -29.69
N PRO A 11 15.47 -0.59 -28.84
CA PRO A 11 16.90 -0.47 -28.56
C PRO A 11 17.65 -0.67 -29.88
N PHE A 12 18.45 0.31 -30.31
CA PHE A 12 19.23 0.30 -31.56
C PHE A 12 20.21 -0.91 -31.69
N PHE A 13 20.29 -1.75 -30.65
CA PHE A 13 21.20 -2.88 -30.49
C PHE A 13 20.51 -4.21 -30.18
N ALA A 14 19.19 -4.34 -30.42
CA ALA A 14 18.49 -5.59 -30.18
C ALA A 14 18.87 -6.66 -31.23
N GLU A 15 19.59 -7.71 -30.82
CA GLU A 15 19.88 -8.89 -31.66
C GLU A 15 18.68 -9.85 -31.80
N LEU A 16 17.56 -9.54 -31.11
CA LEU A 16 16.34 -10.35 -31.10
C LEU A 16 15.21 -9.69 -31.92
N PRO A 17 14.33 -10.48 -32.57
CA PRO A 17 13.11 -9.95 -33.18
C PRO A 17 12.30 -9.17 -32.15
N THR A 18 12.09 -7.87 -32.41
CA THR A 18 11.40 -6.96 -31.49
C THR A 18 10.09 -6.47 -32.12
N LEU A 19 8.98 -6.54 -31.39
CA LEU A 19 7.67 -6.00 -31.78
C LEU A 19 7.48 -4.65 -31.09
N ASP A 20 7.16 -3.59 -31.83
CA ASP A 20 6.84 -2.28 -31.22
C ASP A 20 5.34 -2.17 -30.91
N LEU A 21 5.01 -1.75 -29.68
CA LEU A 21 3.64 -1.46 -29.25
C LEU A 21 3.08 -0.14 -29.80
N HIS A 22 3.90 0.74 -30.37
CA HIS A 22 3.48 2.04 -30.96
C HIS A 22 3.81 2.19 -32.46
N GLY A 23 3.96 1.08 -33.18
CA GLY A 23 3.89 1.09 -34.64
C GLY A 23 5.06 1.78 -35.38
N LEU A 24 6.19 2.04 -34.76
CA LEU A 24 7.48 2.29 -35.43
C LEU A 24 8.08 0.95 -35.90
N THR A 25 7.34 0.30 -36.79
CA THR A 25 7.72 -0.98 -37.40
C THR A 25 9.04 -0.89 -38.17
N ASP A 26 9.88 -1.90 -37.95
CA ASP A 26 10.75 -2.45 -38.99
C ASP A 26 9.91 -2.69 -40.26
N ARG A 27 10.45 -2.29 -41.41
CA ARG A 27 9.78 -2.23 -42.71
C ARG A 27 9.31 -3.60 -43.20
N GLU A 28 9.79 -4.69 -42.62
CA GLU A 28 9.41 -6.06 -42.96
C GLU A 28 8.14 -6.56 -42.24
N ILE A 29 7.89 -6.15 -40.98
CA ILE A 29 6.75 -6.63 -40.18
C ILE A 29 5.44 -5.92 -40.57
N ALA A 30 5.52 -4.65 -41.00
CA ALA A 30 4.36 -3.86 -41.44
C ALA A 30 3.64 -4.37 -42.70
N ARG A 31 4.15 -5.43 -43.35
CA ARG A 31 3.61 -5.97 -44.61
C ARG A 31 2.64 -7.13 -44.44
N VAL A 32 2.51 -7.69 -43.22
CA VAL A 32 1.63 -8.84 -42.98
C VAL A 32 0.28 -8.34 -42.46
N PRO A 33 -0.84 -8.61 -43.16
CA PRO A 33 -2.18 -8.24 -42.69
C PRO A 33 -2.52 -8.92 -41.35
N ILE A 34 -3.19 -8.19 -40.46
CA ILE A 34 -3.61 -8.69 -39.12
C ILE A 34 -4.51 -9.94 -39.24
N ALA A 35 -5.32 -10.04 -40.30
CA ALA A 35 -6.00 -11.27 -40.68
C ALA A 35 -6.12 -11.36 -42.21
N PRO A 36 -6.09 -12.57 -42.81
CA PRO A 36 -6.23 -12.75 -44.26
C PRO A 36 -7.55 -12.21 -44.82
N SER A 37 -8.61 -12.20 -43.99
CA SER A 37 -9.96 -11.74 -44.33
C SER A 37 -10.13 -10.22 -44.30
N THR A 38 -9.17 -9.47 -43.75
CA THR A 38 -9.20 -8.01 -43.65
C THR A 38 -7.95 -7.38 -44.29
N PRO A 39 -7.74 -7.56 -45.61
CA PRO A 39 -6.51 -7.17 -46.32
C PRO A 39 -6.27 -5.66 -46.41
N ARG A 40 -7.17 -4.81 -45.87
CA ARG A 40 -7.10 -3.35 -45.95
C ARG A 40 -6.64 -2.66 -44.67
N ARG A 41 -6.53 -3.36 -43.55
CA ARG A 41 -5.88 -2.80 -42.34
C ARG A 41 -4.43 -3.28 -42.30
N MET A 42 -3.56 -2.53 -42.98
CA MET A 42 -2.18 -2.41 -42.47
C MET A 42 -2.30 -1.47 -41.28
N GLY A 43 -2.32 -2.05 -40.08
CA GLY A 43 -2.88 -1.40 -38.89
C GLY A 43 -1.83 -1.15 -37.83
N HIS A 44 -1.59 0.14 -37.59
CA HIS A 44 -1.17 0.66 -36.30
C HIS A 44 -2.27 0.30 -35.29
N ASP A 45 -2.01 -0.60 -34.35
CA ASP A 45 -2.83 -0.77 -33.15
C ASP A 45 -2.09 -0.07 -32.01
N HIS A 46 -2.45 1.18 -31.74
CA HIS A 46 -2.25 1.72 -30.41
C HIS A 46 -3.06 0.82 -29.48
N LEU A 47 -2.41 0.23 -28.47
CA LEU A 47 -3.03 -0.65 -27.46
C LEU A 47 -3.16 -2.13 -27.86
N LEU A 48 -2.05 -2.79 -28.20
CA LEU A 48 -1.91 -4.18 -27.72
C LEU A 48 -1.57 -4.16 -26.22
N ASN A 49 -2.39 -3.52 -25.37
CA ASN A 49 -2.34 -3.77 -23.92
C ASN A 49 -3.02 -5.11 -23.57
N ASP A 50 -3.61 -5.79 -24.56
CA ASP A 50 -4.16 -7.13 -24.41
C ASP A 50 -3.05 -8.19 -24.41
N ARG A 51 -2.71 -8.63 -23.21
CA ARG A 51 -1.71 -9.68 -22.94
C ARG A 51 -2.06 -11.03 -23.58
N ASN A 52 -3.33 -11.33 -23.84
CA ASN A 52 -3.70 -12.57 -24.53
C ASN A 52 -3.32 -12.51 -26.00
N VAL A 53 -3.54 -11.36 -26.66
CA VAL A 53 -3.14 -11.18 -28.06
C VAL A 53 -1.61 -11.16 -28.21
N MET A 54 -0.88 -10.60 -27.24
CA MET A 54 0.60 -10.69 -27.22
C MET A 54 1.07 -12.16 -27.16
N ARG A 55 0.46 -12.96 -26.29
CA ARG A 55 0.77 -14.39 -26.15
C ARG A 55 0.45 -15.18 -27.42
N GLU A 56 -0.69 -14.93 -28.06
CA GLU A 56 -1.06 -15.54 -29.35
C GLU A 56 -0.02 -15.26 -30.45
N ARG A 57 0.66 -14.10 -30.36
CA ARG A 57 1.75 -13.71 -31.27
C ARG A 57 3.14 -14.20 -30.83
N SER A 58 3.20 -15.08 -29.83
CA SER A 58 4.46 -15.63 -29.30
C SER A 58 5.43 -14.56 -28.76
N VAL A 59 4.91 -13.46 -28.22
CA VAL A 59 5.70 -12.51 -27.43
C VAL A 59 6.05 -13.17 -26.10
N GLU A 60 7.33 -13.24 -25.77
CA GLU A 60 7.84 -13.88 -24.55
C GLU A 60 8.25 -12.85 -23.49
N VAL A 61 8.61 -11.63 -23.91
CA VAL A 61 9.13 -10.57 -23.03
C VAL A 61 8.48 -9.25 -23.38
N LEU A 62 7.97 -8.54 -22.38
CA LEU A 62 7.39 -7.21 -22.46
C LEU A 62 8.23 -6.22 -21.63
N PHE A 63 8.61 -5.11 -22.25
CA PHE A 63 9.22 -3.95 -21.60
C PHE A 63 8.16 -2.84 -21.50
N PRO A 64 7.50 -2.66 -20.33
CA PRO A 64 6.29 -1.84 -20.21
C PRO A 64 6.55 -0.32 -20.25
N TRP A 65 7.70 0.17 -19.79
CA TRP A 65 8.14 1.56 -19.98
C TRP A 65 9.65 1.67 -19.70
N PRO A 66 10.44 2.40 -20.50
CA PRO A 66 11.90 2.53 -20.29
C PRO A 66 12.26 3.51 -19.17
N SER A 67 11.42 3.63 -18.14
CA SER A 67 11.75 4.42 -16.97
C SER A 67 12.86 3.73 -16.20
N LEU A 68 13.87 4.52 -15.82
CA LEU A 68 14.92 4.08 -14.92
C LEU A 68 14.53 4.49 -13.51
N TRP A 69 14.42 3.49 -12.65
CA TRP A 69 13.99 3.63 -11.27
C TRP A 69 15.19 3.57 -10.34
N ALA A 70 15.13 4.28 -9.23
CA ALA A 70 16.16 4.18 -8.18
C ALA A 70 16.07 2.85 -7.39
N PHE A 71 15.04 2.04 -7.63
CA PHE A 71 14.71 0.83 -6.87
C PHE A 71 14.03 -0.24 -7.76
N PRO A 72 14.07 -1.52 -7.37
CA PRO A 72 13.43 -2.60 -8.13
C PRO A 72 11.91 -2.65 -7.92
N ARG A 73 11.10 -2.17 -8.88
CA ARG A 73 9.63 -2.13 -8.73
C ARG A 73 8.96 -3.50 -8.74
N ALA A 74 9.61 -4.53 -9.27
CA ALA A 74 9.10 -5.91 -9.27
C ALA A 74 8.83 -6.43 -7.85
N LEU A 75 9.43 -5.84 -6.81
CA LEU A 75 9.08 -6.15 -5.42
C LEU A 75 7.65 -5.73 -5.04
N ALA A 76 7.12 -4.65 -5.64
CA ALA A 76 5.78 -4.13 -5.37
C ALA A 76 4.73 -4.59 -6.39
N LEU A 77 5.13 -4.81 -7.64
CA LEU A 77 4.19 -5.08 -8.70
C LEU A 77 3.63 -6.51 -8.59
N PRO A 78 2.31 -6.69 -8.49
CA PRO A 78 1.73 -8.01 -8.47
C PRO A 78 1.85 -8.68 -9.83
N ASP A 79 2.38 -9.90 -9.84
CA ASP A 79 2.33 -10.76 -11.03
C ASP A 79 0.88 -11.08 -11.38
N SER A 80 0.56 -10.98 -12.68
CA SER A 80 -0.70 -11.50 -13.20
C SER A 80 -0.56 -12.99 -13.55
N PRO A 81 -1.66 -13.75 -13.62
CA PRO A 81 -1.59 -15.16 -13.99
C PRO A 81 -0.82 -15.38 -15.31
N GLY A 82 0.20 -16.24 -15.26
CA GLY A 82 1.06 -16.53 -16.41
C GLY A 82 2.10 -15.45 -16.69
N GLU A 83 2.47 -14.63 -15.71
CA GLU A 83 3.51 -13.61 -15.85
C GLU A 83 4.54 -13.70 -14.72
N ALA A 84 5.74 -13.22 -14.99
CA ALA A 84 6.74 -12.95 -13.97
C ALA A 84 7.35 -11.58 -14.22
N THR A 85 7.19 -10.68 -13.25
CA THR A 85 7.76 -9.32 -13.29
C THR A 85 9.15 -9.34 -12.66
N ALA A 86 10.10 -8.70 -13.31
CA ALA A 86 11.47 -8.56 -12.86
C ALA A 86 12.00 -7.14 -13.07
N SER A 87 12.77 -6.66 -12.10
CA SER A 87 13.58 -5.44 -12.22
C SER A 87 15.01 -5.83 -12.49
N ILE A 88 15.60 -5.28 -13.55
CA ILE A 88 17.00 -5.51 -13.91
C ILE A 88 17.82 -4.29 -13.52
N ARG A 89 18.84 -4.50 -12.70
CA ARG A 89 19.80 -3.49 -12.25
C ARG A 89 20.82 -3.19 -13.36
N LEU A 90 21.05 -1.91 -13.60
CA LEU A 90 22.06 -1.40 -14.51
C LEU A 90 23.37 -1.10 -13.77
N ASP A 91 24.44 -0.88 -14.54
CA ASP A 91 25.77 -0.54 -14.01
C ASP A 91 25.80 0.77 -13.18
N ASP A 92 24.80 1.63 -13.36
CA ASP A 92 24.63 2.88 -12.59
C ASP A 92 23.69 2.73 -11.39
N GLU A 93 23.43 1.48 -10.98
CA GLU A 93 22.55 1.08 -9.86
C GLU A 93 21.06 1.41 -10.04
N ARG A 94 20.64 1.95 -11.20
CA ARG A 94 19.22 2.14 -11.52
C ARG A 94 18.62 0.84 -12.06
N PHE A 95 17.30 0.77 -12.06
CA PHE A 95 16.54 -0.42 -12.46
C PHE A 95 15.61 -0.12 -13.63
N PHE A 96 15.39 -1.11 -14.50
CA PHE A 96 14.31 -1.08 -15.48
C PHE A 96 13.45 -2.35 -15.36
N GLU A 97 12.18 -2.24 -15.74
CA GLU A 97 11.18 -3.29 -15.56
C GLU A 97 11.07 -4.19 -16.80
N VAL A 98 10.90 -5.48 -16.55
CA VAL A 98 10.68 -6.52 -17.55
C VAL A 98 9.57 -7.44 -17.09
N ILE A 99 8.62 -7.75 -17.97
CA ILE A 99 7.56 -8.72 -17.72
C ILE A 99 7.79 -9.90 -18.66
N PHE A 100 8.00 -11.08 -18.10
CA PHE A 100 8.05 -12.32 -18.85
C PHE A 100 6.65 -12.88 -19.00
N LEU A 101 6.23 -13.20 -20.23
CA LEU A 101 4.92 -13.76 -20.54
C LEU A 101 5.03 -15.30 -20.67
N ASN A 102 4.28 -16.02 -19.85
CA ASN A 102 4.30 -17.48 -19.71
C ASN A 102 5.71 -18.08 -19.59
N PRO A 103 6.58 -17.54 -18.71
CA PRO A 103 7.93 -18.04 -18.63
C PRO A 103 7.96 -19.47 -18.08
N ASP A 104 8.86 -20.29 -18.63
CA ASP A 104 9.16 -21.60 -18.05
C ASP A 104 9.72 -21.43 -16.63
N ARG A 105 9.33 -22.31 -15.72
CA ARG A 105 9.80 -22.30 -14.33
C ARG A 105 11.33 -22.35 -14.23
N ASP A 106 11.98 -23.19 -15.03
CA ASP A 106 13.44 -23.37 -15.00
C ASP A 106 14.14 -22.10 -15.49
N PHE A 107 13.54 -21.39 -16.46
CA PHE A 107 14.03 -20.10 -16.92
C PHE A 107 13.94 -19.04 -15.82
N VAL A 108 12.79 -18.91 -15.14
CA VAL A 108 12.65 -17.98 -14.01
C VAL A 108 13.64 -18.32 -12.90
N GLN A 109 13.81 -19.60 -12.58
CA GLN A 109 14.73 -20.04 -11.54
C GLN A 109 16.19 -19.73 -11.88
N ALA A 110 16.59 -19.89 -13.14
CA ALA A 110 17.93 -19.51 -13.61
C ALA A 110 18.17 -18.00 -13.48
N LEU A 111 17.16 -17.18 -13.80
CA LEU A 111 17.27 -15.72 -13.66
C LEU A 111 17.29 -15.26 -12.20
N ARG A 112 16.55 -15.92 -11.30
CA ARG A 112 16.59 -15.61 -9.85
C ARG A 112 17.96 -15.81 -9.21
N ASN A 113 18.86 -16.56 -9.85
CA ASN A 113 20.24 -16.76 -9.37
C ASN A 113 21.21 -15.66 -9.85
N ARG A 114 20.71 -14.62 -10.55
CA ARG A 114 21.51 -13.50 -11.04
C ARG A 114 21.33 -12.30 -10.11
N ASP A 115 22.43 -11.76 -9.58
CA ASP A 115 22.43 -10.67 -8.58
C ASP A 115 21.89 -9.34 -9.14
N GLU A 116 21.86 -9.19 -10.46
CA GLU A 116 21.32 -8.03 -11.16
C GLU A 116 19.82 -8.12 -11.44
N ILE A 117 19.16 -9.25 -11.16
CA ILE A 117 17.74 -9.45 -11.46
C ILE A 117 16.95 -9.64 -10.17
N THR A 118 16.05 -8.72 -9.88
CA THR A 118 15.13 -8.81 -8.75
C THR A 118 13.74 -9.23 -9.27
N PHE A 119 13.23 -10.36 -8.81
CA PHE A 119 11.84 -10.74 -9.01
C PHE A 119 11.01 -10.37 -7.80
N ARG A 120 9.69 -10.41 -7.96
CA ARG A 120 8.77 -10.37 -6.82
C ARG A 120 9.15 -11.42 -5.78
N ASP A 121 9.26 -10.95 -4.54
CA ASP A 121 9.47 -11.75 -3.33
C ASP A 121 8.38 -11.38 -2.32
N LEU A 122 7.37 -12.25 -2.23
CA LEU A 122 6.25 -12.05 -1.29
C LEU A 122 6.70 -12.06 0.17
N SER A 123 7.89 -12.56 0.50
CA SER A 123 8.43 -12.46 1.86
C SER A 123 8.90 -11.03 2.21
N GLN A 124 9.15 -10.20 1.20
CA GLN A 124 9.50 -8.77 1.34
C GLN A 124 8.29 -7.85 1.20
N ALA A 125 7.21 -8.34 0.58
CA ALA A 125 5.92 -7.67 0.58
C ALA A 125 5.40 -7.58 2.02
N TYR A 126 4.93 -6.39 2.40
CA TYR A 126 4.35 -6.20 3.71
C TYR A 126 2.82 -6.27 3.63
N PRO A 127 2.13 -6.98 4.53
CA PRO A 127 0.68 -6.97 4.58
C PRO A 127 0.23 -5.55 4.99
N PRO A 128 -0.62 -4.87 4.20
CA PRO A 128 -1.06 -3.51 4.52
C PRO A 128 -1.68 -3.41 5.93
N GLU A 129 -2.27 -4.51 6.42
CA GLU A 129 -2.92 -4.64 7.71
C GLU A 129 -2.03 -4.56 8.96
N GLU A 130 -0.72 -4.81 8.84
CA GLU A 130 0.17 -4.89 10.00
C GLU A 130 0.80 -3.52 10.33
N MET A 131 1.21 -3.28 11.59
CA MET A 131 2.02 -2.11 11.98
C MET A 131 3.48 -2.53 12.12
N VAL A 132 4.43 -1.71 11.64
CA VAL A 132 5.87 -2.00 11.69
C VAL A 132 6.52 -1.37 12.92
N GLU A 133 6.43 -0.05 13.08
CA GLU A 133 7.10 0.69 14.16
C GLU A 133 6.41 0.45 15.49
N PHE A 134 5.09 0.37 15.44
CA PHE A 134 4.24 0.16 16.61
C PHE A 134 3.75 -1.28 16.76
N ALA A 135 4.39 -2.24 16.08
CA ALA A 135 4.06 -3.67 16.15
C ALA A 135 3.94 -4.17 17.60
N SER A 136 4.84 -3.72 18.49
CA SER A 136 4.82 -4.15 19.91
C SER A 136 3.59 -3.68 20.68
N MET A 137 2.88 -2.64 20.23
CA MET A 137 1.70 -2.10 20.92
C MET A 137 0.53 -3.09 20.92
N VAL A 138 0.42 -3.95 19.90
CA VAL A 138 -0.65 -4.97 19.82
C VAL A 138 -0.53 -6.04 20.91
N SER A 139 0.61 -6.09 21.62
CA SER A 139 0.75 -6.95 22.80
C SER A 139 -0.08 -6.44 23.99
N THR A 140 -0.18 -5.12 24.16
CA THR A 140 -0.84 -4.45 25.29
C THR A 140 -2.15 -3.74 24.94
N HIS A 141 -2.42 -3.54 23.65
CA HIS A 141 -3.61 -2.87 23.13
C HIS A 141 -4.36 -3.77 22.14
N ASP A 142 -5.67 -3.62 22.08
CA ASP A 142 -6.51 -4.18 21.03
C ASP A 142 -6.65 -3.18 19.89
N ILE A 143 -6.57 -3.66 18.65
CA ILE A 143 -6.97 -2.87 17.47
C ILE A 143 -8.49 -2.94 17.42
N VAL A 144 -9.15 -1.83 17.77
CA VAL A 144 -10.63 -1.75 17.83
C VAL A 144 -11.24 -1.44 16.47
N ASP A 145 -10.50 -0.76 15.59
CA ASP A 145 -10.90 -0.50 14.21
C ASP A 145 -9.69 -0.21 13.30
N ARG A 146 -9.90 -0.26 11.97
CA ARG A 146 -8.88 0.05 10.96
C ARG A 146 -9.50 0.61 9.67
N ILE A 147 -8.87 1.66 9.16
CA ILE A 147 -9.15 2.20 7.83
C ILE A 147 -7.99 1.88 6.89
N ASP A 148 -8.31 1.25 5.77
CA ASP A 148 -7.45 1.11 4.60
C ASP A 148 -7.92 2.07 3.50
N LEU A 149 -7.13 3.12 3.22
CA LEU A 149 -7.50 4.14 2.21
C LEU A 149 -7.21 3.68 0.77
N GLU A 150 -6.66 2.48 0.58
CA GLU A 150 -6.54 1.85 -0.74
C GLU A 150 -7.82 1.10 -1.14
N SER A 151 -8.68 0.78 -0.15
CA SER A 151 -9.84 -0.07 -0.30
C SER A 151 -11.13 0.75 -0.29
N GLN A 152 -11.82 0.83 -1.42
CA GLN A 152 -13.12 1.52 -1.53
C GLN A 152 -14.16 0.96 -0.53
N ASP A 153 -14.14 -0.35 -0.26
CA ASP A 153 -15.02 -0.97 0.71
C ASP A 153 -14.72 -0.47 2.13
N SER A 154 -13.43 -0.30 2.45
CA SER A 154 -12.99 0.28 3.71
C SER A 154 -13.36 1.77 3.79
N GLU A 155 -13.10 2.57 2.76
CA GLU A 155 -13.52 3.98 2.71
C GLU A 155 -15.03 4.12 2.95
N THR A 156 -15.82 3.28 2.29
CA THR A 156 -17.29 3.28 2.41
C THR A 156 -17.74 2.87 3.82
N ALA A 157 -17.11 1.85 4.42
CA ALA A 157 -17.45 1.40 5.76
C ALA A 157 -17.22 2.47 6.84
N HIS A 158 -16.34 3.43 6.58
CA HIS A 158 -15.96 4.48 7.52
C HIS A 158 -16.46 5.86 7.11
N ASP A 159 -17.36 5.96 6.12
CA ASP A 159 -17.83 7.23 5.55
C ASP A 159 -16.67 8.21 5.31
N PHE A 160 -15.59 7.73 4.69
CA PHE A 160 -14.42 8.55 4.42
C PHE A 160 -14.78 9.67 3.43
N GLU A 161 -14.52 10.91 3.83
CA GLU A 161 -14.78 12.10 3.03
C GLU A 161 -13.54 12.99 2.99
N GLU A 162 -13.21 13.48 1.80
CA GLU A 162 -12.16 14.46 1.60
C GLU A 162 -12.75 15.74 1.01
N VAL A 163 -12.42 16.88 1.64
CA VAL A 163 -12.81 18.19 1.11
C VAL A 163 -11.71 18.66 0.18
N PHE A 164 -11.96 18.52 -1.12
CA PHE A 164 -11.09 19.03 -2.16
C PHE A 164 -11.04 20.56 -2.15
N ASP A 165 -9.84 21.12 -2.08
CA ASP A 165 -9.62 22.54 -2.33
C ASP A 165 -9.52 22.79 -3.84
N PRO A 166 -10.26 23.77 -4.40
CA PRO A 166 -10.09 24.19 -5.79
C PRO A 166 -8.65 24.58 -6.16
N ASP A 167 -7.87 25.05 -5.18
CA ASP A 167 -6.47 25.46 -5.33
C ASP A 167 -5.48 24.29 -5.10
N ALA A 168 -5.96 23.05 -4.90
CA ALA A 168 -5.09 21.89 -4.82
C ALA A 168 -4.25 21.76 -6.11
N PRO A 169 -2.91 21.69 -6.03
CA PRO A 169 -2.05 21.73 -7.22
C PRO A 169 -2.15 20.48 -8.10
N TYR A 170 -2.94 19.48 -7.69
CA TYR A 170 -3.06 18.17 -8.32
C TYR A 170 -4.47 17.61 -8.03
N GLY A 171 -5.08 16.98 -9.04
CA GLY A 171 -6.08 15.93 -8.76
C GLY A 171 -5.34 14.73 -8.18
N HIS A 172 -6.02 13.86 -7.41
CA HIS A 172 -5.39 12.66 -6.83
C HIS A 172 -4.42 11.98 -7.81
N ASN A 173 -3.13 12.06 -7.50
CA ASN A 173 -2.09 11.44 -8.31
C ASN A 173 -1.87 10.04 -7.75
N PHE A 174 -2.53 9.07 -8.36
CA PHE A 174 -2.15 7.67 -8.20
C PHE A 174 -0.86 7.45 -9.00
N HIS A 175 0.27 7.22 -8.34
CA HIS A 175 1.52 6.85 -8.99
C HIS A 175 2.17 5.72 -8.19
N ASP A 176 2.67 4.67 -8.85
CA ASP A 176 3.30 3.57 -8.12
C ASP A 176 4.70 3.99 -7.63
N LYS A 177 4.93 4.04 -6.31
CA LYS A 177 6.27 4.10 -5.70
C LYS A 177 6.53 2.86 -4.86
N VAL A 178 7.80 2.48 -4.78
CA VAL A 178 8.32 1.61 -3.73
C VAL A 178 9.12 2.50 -2.80
N LEU A 179 8.64 2.65 -1.58
CA LEU A 179 9.40 3.29 -0.52
C LEU A 179 9.97 2.22 0.40
N ALA A 180 11.08 2.51 1.05
CA ALA A 180 11.55 1.69 2.17
C ALA A 180 10.90 2.21 3.46
N TYR A 181 10.71 1.33 4.44
CA TYR A 181 10.42 1.75 5.80
C TYR A 181 11.69 2.38 6.44
N LEU A 182 11.51 3.45 7.21
CA LEU A 182 12.62 4.13 7.91
C LEU A 182 13.17 3.35 9.11
N SER A 183 12.40 2.39 9.62
CA SER A 183 12.69 1.66 10.85
C SER A 183 13.27 0.26 10.58
N GLY A 184 14.57 0.12 10.84
CA GLY A 184 15.29 -1.16 10.84
C GLY A 184 16.00 -1.51 9.52
N ASP A 185 16.73 -2.63 9.51
CA ASP A 185 17.48 -3.13 8.35
C ASP A 185 16.58 -3.84 7.30
N HIS A 186 15.26 -3.71 7.42
CA HIS A 186 14.30 -4.40 6.58
C HIS A 186 13.74 -3.46 5.50
N VAL A 187 14.23 -3.59 4.27
CA VAL A 187 13.56 -2.99 3.11
C VAL A 187 12.24 -3.72 2.92
N LYS A 188 11.14 -3.05 3.24
CA LYS A 188 9.77 -3.52 3.00
C LYS A 188 9.17 -2.75 1.85
N VAL A 189 8.34 -3.44 1.07
CA VAL A 189 7.76 -2.90 -0.15
C VAL A 189 6.24 -2.90 -0.07
N LEU A 190 5.67 -1.71 -0.13
CA LEU A 190 4.26 -1.39 -0.33
C LEU A 190 4.11 -0.66 -1.68
N ARG A 191 2.86 -0.52 -2.12
CA ARG A 191 2.52 0.23 -3.31
C ARG A 191 2.04 1.61 -2.89
N ASP A 192 2.48 2.64 -3.60
CA ASP A 192 1.96 4.00 -3.36
C ASP A 192 0.56 4.17 -3.96
N VAL A 193 -0.44 4.01 -3.10
CA VAL A 193 -1.87 4.26 -3.37
C VAL A 193 -2.49 5.02 -2.18
N GLY A 194 -1.67 5.84 -1.52
CA GLY A 194 -2.09 6.67 -0.40
C GLY A 194 -2.99 7.81 -0.83
N ARG A 195 -3.58 8.47 0.16
CA ARG A 195 -4.45 9.64 -0.01
C ARG A 195 -3.72 10.90 0.47
N LYS A 196 -3.43 11.81 -0.47
CA LYS A 196 -2.86 13.13 -0.15
C LYS A 196 -3.92 14.04 0.43
N ILE A 197 -3.86 14.31 1.73
CA ILE A 197 -4.85 15.16 2.40
C ILE A 197 -4.43 16.62 2.27
N PHE A 198 -4.85 17.28 1.19
CA PHE A 198 -4.42 18.66 0.91
C PHE A 198 -5.08 19.72 1.80
N HIS A 199 -6.33 19.52 2.19
CA HIS A 199 -7.05 20.49 3.02
C HIS A 199 -7.69 19.84 4.24
N GLN A 200 -8.70 18.99 4.05
CA GLN A 200 -9.43 18.38 5.15
C GLN A 200 -9.89 16.98 4.76
N ALA A 201 -9.84 16.06 5.72
CA ALA A 201 -10.45 14.74 5.61
C ALA A 201 -11.26 14.44 6.88
N ALA A 202 -12.30 13.61 6.72
CA ALA A 202 -13.13 13.13 7.80
C ALA A 202 -13.45 11.65 7.62
N TRP A 203 -13.68 10.95 8.71
CA TRP A 203 -14.04 9.53 8.73
C TRP A 203 -14.69 9.16 10.06
N LYS A 204 -15.25 7.96 10.11
CA LYS A 204 -15.77 7.33 11.32
C LYS A 204 -14.85 6.21 11.77
N ALA A 205 -14.87 5.92 13.05
CA ALA A 205 -14.35 4.66 13.59
C ALA A 205 -15.33 4.12 14.64
N THR A 206 -15.39 2.81 14.76
CA THR A 206 -16.36 2.07 15.55
C THR A 206 -15.69 1.20 16.61
N GLY A 207 -16.47 0.63 17.52
CA GLY A 207 -15.93 -0.27 18.56
C GLY A 207 -15.10 0.42 19.64
N ILE A 208 -15.13 1.75 19.72
CA ILE A 208 -14.35 2.56 20.68
C ILE A 208 -15.10 2.65 22.01
N SER A 209 -14.39 2.48 23.12
CA SER A 209 -14.84 2.79 24.49
C SER A 209 -14.47 4.22 24.87
N ALA A 210 -15.36 4.95 25.54
CA ALA A 210 -15.06 6.26 26.12
C ALA A 210 -14.43 6.19 27.52
N GLU A 211 -14.16 4.99 28.05
CA GLU A 211 -13.50 4.81 29.35
C GLU A 211 -11.97 4.97 29.29
N HIS A 212 -11.39 4.90 28.09
CA HIS A 212 -9.96 4.89 27.87
C HIS A 212 -9.56 5.81 26.71
N ASP A 213 -8.36 6.36 26.78
CA ASP A 213 -7.78 7.10 25.67
C ASP A 213 -7.65 6.19 24.44
N LEU A 214 -7.77 6.79 23.26
CA LEU A 214 -7.62 6.11 21.98
C LEU A 214 -6.28 6.47 21.37
N ILE A 215 -5.48 5.46 21.05
CA ILE A 215 -4.24 5.64 20.31
C ILE A 215 -4.53 5.46 18.84
N VAL A 216 -4.19 6.47 18.05
CA VAL A 216 -4.30 6.42 16.59
C VAL A 216 -2.90 6.29 16.01
N VAL A 217 -2.71 5.28 15.17
CA VAL A 217 -1.48 5.08 14.40
C VAL A 217 -1.80 5.31 12.93
N VAL A 218 -1.00 6.12 12.25
CA VAL A 218 -1.18 6.49 10.86
C VAL A 218 0.07 6.08 10.08
N ARG A 219 -0.09 5.24 9.06
CA ARG A 219 0.96 5.01 8.05
C ARG A 219 0.92 6.15 7.05
N HIS A 220 2.07 6.76 6.81
CA HIS A 220 2.18 7.90 5.92
C HIS A 220 3.44 7.87 5.06
N ASP A 221 3.41 8.62 3.97
CA ASP A 221 4.59 9.15 3.28
C ASP A 221 4.52 10.69 3.34
N HIS A 222 5.68 11.33 3.29
CA HIS A 222 5.76 12.74 2.91
C HIS A 222 7.23 13.11 2.65
N THR A 223 7.44 14.21 1.92
CA THR A 223 8.77 14.78 1.66
C THR A 223 8.98 16.15 2.32
N VAL A 224 7.90 16.71 2.89
CA VAL A 224 7.86 18.04 3.51
C VAL A 224 7.06 17.96 4.81
N SER A 225 7.43 18.76 5.81
CA SER A 225 6.70 18.83 7.07
C SER A 225 5.27 19.31 6.86
N SER A 226 4.31 18.65 7.50
CA SER A 226 2.89 19.02 7.47
C SER A 226 2.28 18.94 8.87
N ARG A 227 1.19 19.67 9.07
CA ARG A 227 0.51 19.77 10.36
C ARG A 227 -0.99 19.81 10.15
N TYR A 228 -1.71 19.13 11.04
CA TYR A 228 -3.15 19.03 11.01
C TYR A 228 -3.74 19.27 12.40
N ARG A 229 -4.85 20.00 12.45
CA ARG A 229 -5.71 20.07 13.64
C ARG A 229 -6.70 18.92 13.61
N LEU A 230 -6.90 18.28 14.76
CA LEU A 230 -7.84 17.18 14.92
C LEU A 230 -9.14 17.67 15.56
N GLU A 231 -10.27 17.25 15.04
CA GLU A 231 -11.59 17.38 15.66
C GLU A 231 -12.19 15.98 15.84
N VAL A 232 -12.77 15.73 17.01
CA VAL A 232 -13.44 14.47 17.34
C VAL A 232 -14.84 14.78 17.85
N ASN A 233 -15.86 14.18 17.23
CA ASN A 233 -17.26 14.35 17.59
C ASN A 233 -17.74 15.81 17.66
N GLY A 234 -17.20 16.70 16.82
CA GLY A 234 -17.54 18.12 16.83
C GLY A 234 -16.68 18.97 17.78
N GLN A 235 -15.73 18.38 18.49
CA GLN A 235 -14.88 19.07 19.47
C GLN A 235 -13.43 19.11 18.97
N GLU A 236 -12.81 20.30 19.00
CA GLU A 236 -11.42 20.48 18.61
C GLU A 236 -10.51 19.84 19.68
N SER A 237 -9.62 18.96 19.23
CA SER A 237 -8.57 18.38 20.07
C SER A 237 -7.57 19.47 20.46
N PRO A 238 -7.08 19.49 21.71
CA PRO A 238 -6.01 20.40 22.10
C PRO A 238 -4.65 20.02 21.47
N TYR A 239 -4.57 18.89 20.76
CA TYR A 239 -3.34 18.38 20.15
C TYR A 239 -3.36 18.55 18.64
N GLU A 240 -2.21 18.96 18.09
CA GLU A 240 -1.94 18.99 16.66
C GLU A 240 -1.24 17.70 16.25
N ILE A 241 -1.53 17.22 15.04
CA ILE A 241 -0.85 16.10 14.41
C ILE A 241 0.25 16.69 13.54
N GLU A 242 1.51 16.39 13.87
CA GLU A 242 2.67 16.85 13.12
C GLU A 242 3.33 15.68 12.39
N PHE A 243 3.48 15.83 11.07
CA PHE A 243 4.26 14.93 10.24
C PHE A 243 5.63 15.59 10.02
N PRO A 244 6.71 15.12 10.69
CA PRO A 244 8.01 15.77 10.65
C PRO A 244 8.71 15.47 9.33
N ARG A 245 9.37 16.43 8.68
CA ARG A 245 10.06 16.18 7.39
C ARG A 245 11.02 14.98 7.46
N LEU A 246 10.77 13.97 6.63
CA LEU A 246 11.63 12.80 6.45
C LEU A 246 12.14 12.69 5.00
N PRO A 247 13.24 11.93 4.75
CA PRO A 247 13.52 11.43 3.40
C PRO A 247 12.30 10.69 2.85
N GLU A 248 12.10 10.69 1.54
CA GLU A 248 10.95 10.00 0.91
C GLU A 248 10.96 8.51 1.27
N ALA A 249 10.12 8.15 2.24
CA ALA A 249 10.07 6.84 2.87
C ALA A 249 8.73 6.69 3.62
N TRP A 250 8.31 5.45 3.90
CA TRP A 250 7.17 5.25 4.80
C TRP A 250 7.59 5.41 6.25
N GLY A 251 6.70 6.03 7.02
CA GLY A 251 6.76 6.10 8.46
C GLY A 251 5.41 5.79 9.08
N GLU A 252 5.44 5.52 10.39
CA GLU A 252 4.23 5.47 11.20
C GLU A 252 4.28 6.61 12.22
N LEU A 253 3.19 7.36 12.31
CA LEU A 253 3.00 8.37 13.33
C LEU A 253 1.96 7.87 14.32
N ARG A 254 2.17 8.11 15.61
CA ARG A 254 1.16 7.89 16.64
C ARG A 254 0.74 9.18 17.31
N PHE A 255 -0.52 9.28 17.67
CA PHE A 255 -1.04 10.32 18.56
C PHE A 255 -2.17 9.76 19.45
N VAL A 256 -2.48 10.48 20.52
CA VAL A 256 -3.47 10.08 21.51
C VAL A 256 -4.68 11.01 21.40
N VAL A 257 -5.87 10.41 21.37
CA VAL A 257 -7.15 11.09 21.50
C VAL A 257 -7.66 10.86 22.92
N PRO A 258 -7.76 11.92 23.75
CA PRO A 258 -8.22 11.79 25.12
C PRO A 258 -9.65 11.24 25.18
N HIS A 259 -9.90 10.38 26.16
CA HIS A 259 -11.22 9.76 26.36
C HIS A 259 -12.35 10.78 26.54
N GLU A 260 -12.06 12.01 27.00
CA GLU A 260 -13.05 13.08 27.16
C GLU A 260 -13.65 13.56 25.82
N LEU A 261 -12.97 13.30 24.70
CA LEU A 261 -13.46 13.62 23.35
C LEU A 261 -14.24 12.44 22.73
N LEU A 262 -14.18 11.26 23.35
CA LEU A 262 -14.72 10.01 22.83
C LEU A 262 -16.15 9.74 23.31
N ARG A 263 -16.82 8.83 22.60
CA ARG A 263 -18.13 8.26 22.95
C ARG A 263 -18.06 6.74 22.75
N ASP A 264 -18.87 5.99 23.48
CA ASP A 264 -18.98 4.56 23.28
C ASP A 264 -19.54 4.23 21.89
N GLY A 265 -18.88 3.33 21.17
CA GLY A 265 -19.24 2.89 19.83
C GLY A 265 -18.59 3.72 18.73
N GLU A 266 -19.41 4.46 17.99
CA GLU A 266 -19.00 5.23 16.81
C GLU A 266 -18.49 6.63 17.19
N ASN A 267 -17.34 7.01 16.64
CA ASN A 267 -16.74 8.33 16.80
C ASN A 267 -16.43 8.93 15.42
N HIS A 268 -16.63 10.24 15.28
CA HIS A 268 -16.40 10.98 14.04
C HIS A 268 -15.11 11.78 14.18
N PHE A 269 -14.20 11.61 13.24
CA PHE A 269 -12.91 12.27 13.22
C PHE A 269 -12.83 13.21 12.02
N ARG A 270 -12.13 14.32 12.19
CA ARG A 270 -11.79 15.23 11.11
C ARG A 270 -10.41 15.80 11.34
N ILE A 271 -9.60 15.79 10.30
CA ILE A 271 -8.31 16.49 10.28
C ILE A 271 -8.38 17.66 9.32
N THR A 272 -7.83 18.81 9.72
CA THR A 272 -7.76 20.02 8.90
C THR A 272 -6.32 20.51 8.85
N ARG A 273 -5.73 20.59 7.65
CA ARG A 273 -4.36 21.02 7.43
C ARG A 273 -4.14 22.47 7.87
N ASP A 274 -3.04 22.72 8.56
CA ASP A 274 -2.48 24.05 8.75
C ASP A 274 -1.77 24.50 7.47
N ARG A 275 -2.37 25.44 6.75
CA ARG A 275 -1.86 25.96 5.47
C ARG A 275 -0.66 26.89 5.61
N THR A 276 -0.23 27.19 6.84
CA THR A 276 1.02 27.94 7.05
C THR A 276 2.25 27.09 6.74
N LEU A 277 2.11 25.75 6.68
CA LEU A 277 3.15 24.83 6.26
C LEU A 277 3.00 24.40 4.80
N GLU A 278 4.13 24.30 4.10
CA GLU A 278 4.17 23.97 2.66
C GLU A 278 3.76 22.53 2.34
N GLY A 279 3.92 21.58 3.28
CA GLY A 279 3.68 20.16 3.03
C GLY A 279 2.28 19.66 3.37
N GLU A 280 1.86 18.60 2.68
CA GLU A 280 0.76 17.70 3.05
C GLU A 280 1.29 16.31 3.45
N ALA A 281 0.45 15.53 4.12
CA ALA A 281 0.67 14.12 4.37
C ALA A 281 -0.10 13.27 3.34
N GLU A 282 0.56 12.22 2.85
CA GLU A 282 -0.06 11.12 2.13
C GLU A 282 -0.31 9.99 3.12
N ILE A 283 -1.59 9.62 3.34
CA ILE A 283 -2.01 8.64 4.35
C ILE A 283 -2.44 7.34 3.67
N PHE A 284 -2.01 6.20 4.20
CA PHE A 284 -2.29 4.87 3.64
C PHE A 284 -3.26 4.09 4.51
N HIS A 285 -2.94 3.98 5.80
CA HIS A 285 -3.77 3.26 6.76
C HIS A 285 -3.84 4.00 8.08
N ILE A 286 -4.94 3.77 8.79
CA ILE A 286 -5.20 4.31 10.12
C ILE A 286 -5.63 3.15 11.01
N TRP A 287 -4.92 2.92 12.11
CA TRP A 287 -5.30 1.95 13.14
C TRP A 287 -5.75 2.67 14.40
N PHE A 288 -6.79 2.13 15.02
CA PHE A 288 -7.36 2.62 16.26
C PHE A 288 -7.12 1.59 17.35
N LEU A 289 -6.39 1.97 18.40
CA LEU A 289 -5.96 1.07 19.46
C LEU A 289 -6.46 1.54 20.83
N GLN A 290 -6.96 0.61 21.65
CA GLN A 290 -7.29 0.85 23.05
C GLN A 290 -6.61 -0.17 23.95
N GLU A 291 -6.33 0.22 25.20
CA GLU A 291 -5.73 -0.70 26.18
C GLU A 291 -6.58 -1.96 26.35
N LYS A 292 -5.93 -3.11 26.41
CA LYS A 292 -6.62 -4.37 26.70
C LYS A 292 -7.25 -4.30 28.09
N PRO A 293 -8.50 -4.76 28.26
CA PRO A 293 -9.06 -4.93 29.59
C PRO A 293 -8.14 -5.82 30.42
N ASN A 294 -7.59 -5.29 31.51
CA ASN A 294 -6.75 -6.08 32.41
C ASN A 294 -7.57 -7.27 32.93
N ALA A 295 -7.25 -8.49 32.47
CA ALA A 295 -7.90 -9.72 32.91
C ALA A 295 -7.78 -9.98 34.43
N ALA A 296 -6.93 -9.21 35.13
CA ALA A 296 -6.76 -9.25 36.57
C ALA A 296 -7.80 -8.43 37.37
N ALA A 297 -8.59 -7.54 36.74
CA ALA A 297 -9.56 -6.68 37.44
C ALA A 297 -10.98 -7.26 37.51
N SER A 298 -11.29 -8.32 36.76
CA SER A 298 -12.59 -9.01 36.79
C SER A 298 -12.70 -10.09 37.88
N GLY A 299 -11.74 -10.13 38.83
CA GLY A 299 -11.80 -10.94 40.04
C GLY A 299 -12.82 -10.42 41.07
N VAL A 300 -14.09 -10.26 40.67
CA VAL A 300 -15.19 -10.04 41.61
C VAL A 300 -15.43 -11.34 42.37
N SER A 301 -14.88 -11.39 43.59
CA SER A 301 -15.63 -11.68 44.81
C SER A 301 -16.91 -12.51 44.63
N GLU A 302 -16.79 -13.82 44.42
CA GLU A 302 -17.81 -14.74 44.91
C GLU A 302 -17.66 -14.85 46.43
N ALA A 303 -18.50 -14.06 47.11
CA ALA A 303 -18.83 -14.24 48.50
C ALA A 303 -19.43 -15.64 48.72
N SER A 304 -18.58 -16.64 48.97
CA SER A 304 -19.04 -17.91 49.55
C SER A 304 -19.22 -17.73 51.06
N GLY A 305 -20.39 -17.20 51.42
CA GLY A 305 -20.93 -17.30 52.77
C GLY A 305 -21.13 -18.77 53.13
N ARG A 306 -20.11 -19.43 53.68
CA ARG A 306 -20.25 -20.75 54.30
C ARG A 306 -20.58 -20.56 55.79
N ARG A 307 -21.88 -20.62 56.10
CA ARG A 307 -22.35 -20.78 57.48
C ARG A 307 -21.86 -22.08 58.08
N VAL A 308 -21.53 -21.97 59.36
CA VAL A 308 -21.18 -23.00 60.33
C VAL A 308 -22.22 -24.12 60.40
N GLY A 309 -21.74 -25.35 60.55
CA GLY A 309 -22.54 -26.52 60.92
C GLY A 309 -21.64 -27.65 61.42
N SER A 310 -21.29 -27.61 62.71
CA SER A 310 -20.65 -28.70 63.44
C SER A 310 -21.64 -29.85 63.67
N ALA A 311 -21.20 -31.09 63.45
CA ALA A 311 -21.73 -32.25 64.15
C ALA A 311 -20.62 -33.25 64.45
N ILE A 312 -20.65 -33.73 65.69
CA ILE A 312 -19.68 -34.52 66.44
C ILE A 312 -19.95 -36.03 66.23
N MET A 313 -18.90 -36.78 65.83
CA MET A 313 -18.42 -38.14 66.28
C MET A 313 -19.36 -39.39 66.30
N PRO A 314 -18.87 -40.64 66.54
CA PRO A 314 -17.62 -41.36 66.16
C PRO A 314 -17.82 -42.86 65.74
N ALA A 315 -16.68 -43.57 65.59
CA ALA A 315 -16.46 -45.04 65.60
C ALA A 315 -16.72 -45.79 64.27
N THR A 316 -15.90 -46.72 63.80
CA THR A 316 -14.87 -47.60 64.41
C THR A 316 -13.58 -47.65 63.61
#